data_AF-A0A0S2VGE6-F1
#
_entry.id   AF-A0A0S2VGE6-F1
#
_cell.length_a   1.000
_cell.length_b   1.000
_cell.length_c   1.000
_cell.angle_alpha   90.00
_cell.angle_beta   90.00
_cell.angle_gamma   90.00
#
_symmetry.space_group_name_H-M   'P 1'
#
loop_
_entity.id
_entity.type
_entity.pdbx_description
1 polymer ?
#
loop_
_entity_poly.entity_id
_entity_poly.type
_entity_poly.pdbx_seq_one_letter_code
_entity_poly.pdbx_strand_id
1 'polypeptide(L)'
;MAEYQNIFTRVQVRGPVYAGVPVTATSWTRSGKPFYIHLAGVVGDAQVGPIYLGVTGVASLICGFIAFEIIGLNMWASVNWDPVQFIRQLFWLALEPPAPSYGLQFPPLAQGGWWLMAGFFLTVSILLWWVRVYTRAKALGMGTHVAWAFAAAIWLYLVLGFIRPILMGSWAEAVPFGIFPHLDWTAAFSIRYGNLFYNPFHMLSIVFLYGSTLLFAMHAATVLAISRFGGERELEQIVDRGTAFERGAL
;
A
#
# COMPACT_ATOMS: atom_id res chain seq x y z
N MET A 1 -39.05 11.96 -9.92
CA MET A 1 -38.92 11.27 -8.61
C MET A 1 -37.48 10.80 -8.49
N ALA A 2 -36.82 10.95 -7.34
CA ALA A 2 -35.44 10.51 -7.19
C ALA A 2 -35.37 8.98 -6.97
N GLU A 3 -34.50 8.29 -7.71
CA GLU A 3 -34.26 6.84 -7.57
C GLU A 3 -33.19 6.55 -6.50
N TYR A 4 -33.16 5.32 -5.99
CA TYR A 4 -32.08 4.88 -5.09
C TYR A 4 -30.77 4.70 -5.86
N GLN A 5 -29.69 5.32 -5.35
CA GLN A 5 -28.40 5.38 -6.04
C GLN A 5 -27.42 4.24 -5.66
N ASN A 6 -27.82 3.33 -4.77
CA ASN A 6 -27.00 2.20 -4.32
C ASN A 6 -25.62 2.58 -3.73
N ILE A 7 -25.49 3.76 -3.13
CA ILE A 7 -24.26 4.23 -2.47
C ILE A 7 -24.17 3.73 -1.02
N PHE A 8 -25.30 3.71 -0.31
CA PHE A 8 -25.38 3.29 1.08
C PHE A 8 -26.43 2.21 1.26
N THR A 9 -26.07 1.09 1.88
CA THR A 9 -26.99 -0.02 2.15
C THR A 9 -28.09 0.43 3.11
N ARG A 10 -29.34 0.48 2.63
CA ARG A 10 -30.50 0.94 3.42
C ARG A 10 -30.91 -0.02 4.52
N VAL A 11 -30.80 -1.32 4.26
CA VAL A 11 -31.15 -2.39 5.20
C VAL A 11 -30.03 -3.41 5.18
N GLN A 12 -29.32 -3.54 6.30
CA GLN A 12 -28.27 -4.54 6.47
C GLN A 12 -28.86 -5.86 6.95
N VAL A 13 -28.38 -6.96 6.40
CA VAL A 13 -28.69 -8.32 6.84
C VAL A 13 -27.47 -8.95 7.49
N ARG A 14 -27.67 -9.90 8.42
CA ARG A 14 -26.59 -10.66 9.04
C ARG A 14 -26.87 -12.15 8.96
N GLY A 15 -25.87 -12.91 8.52
CA GLY A 15 -25.82 -14.36 8.66
C GLY A 15 -24.80 -14.79 9.71
N PRO A 16 -24.55 -16.10 9.84
CA PRO A 16 -23.40 -16.61 10.57
C PRO A 16 -22.08 -16.09 9.96
N VAL A 17 -21.04 -16.01 10.79
CA VAL A 17 -19.71 -15.58 10.33
C VAL A 17 -19.16 -16.56 9.29
N TYR A 18 -18.55 -16.02 8.23
CA TYR A 18 -17.91 -16.81 7.20
C TYR A 18 -16.43 -17.05 7.54
N ALA A 19 -16.04 -18.32 7.71
CA ALA A 19 -14.66 -18.71 8.03
C ALA A 19 -13.69 -18.63 6.82
N GLY A 20 -14.22 -18.36 5.63
CA GLY A 20 -13.47 -18.37 4.37
C GLY A 20 -13.40 -19.75 3.72
N VAL A 21 -13.10 -19.78 2.42
CA VAL A 21 -12.85 -21.01 1.67
C VAL A 21 -11.75 -21.84 2.36
N PRO A 22 -11.92 -23.17 2.52
CA PRO A 22 -10.89 -24.02 3.13
C PRO A 22 -9.57 -23.96 2.38
N VAL A 23 -8.45 -23.90 3.12
CA VAL A 23 -7.10 -23.93 2.57
C VAL A 23 -6.43 -25.20 3.06
N THR A 24 -6.16 -26.15 2.16
CA THR A 24 -5.63 -27.48 2.51
C THR A 24 -4.10 -27.57 2.38
N ALA A 25 -3.46 -26.59 1.74
CA ALA A 25 -2.05 -26.63 1.39
C ALA A 25 -1.10 -26.06 2.47
N THR A 26 -1.59 -25.71 3.67
CA THR A 26 -0.75 -25.09 4.72
C THR A 26 -1.05 -25.64 6.10
N SER A 27 -0.01 -25.86 6.92
CA SER A 27 -0.14 -26.24 8.33
C SER A 27 -0.67 -25.12 9.23
N TRP A 28 -0.66 -23.87 8.76
CA TRP A 28 -1.19 -22.72 9.48
C TRP A 28 -2.66 -22.50 9.14
N THR A 29 -3.48 -22.20 10.15
CA THR A 29 -4.90 -21.85 9.99
C THR A 29 -5.12 -20.33 10.08
N ARG A 30 -6.32 -19.88 9.73
CA ARG A 30 -6.74 -18.49 10.00
C ARG A 30 -6.88 -18.28 11.52
N SER A 31 -6.63 -17.06 11.96
CA SER A 31 -6.67 -16.64 13.36
C SER A 31 -7.61 -15.45 13.54
N GLY A 32 -8.06 -15.26 14.79
CA GLY A 32 -8.97 -14.19 15.19
C GLY A 32 -10.44 -14.61 15.11
N LYS A 33 -11.22 -14.22 16.13
CA LYS A 33 -12.67 -14.41 16.15
C LYS A 33 -13.32 -13.30 15.30
N PRO A 34 -14.04 -13.62 14.21
CA PRO A 34 -14.67 -12.60 13.39
C PRO A 34 -15.76 -11.86 14.18
N PHE A 35 -15.95 -10.59 13.84
CA PHE A 35 -16.99 -9.74 14.42
C PHE A 35 -17.56 -8.80 13.37
N TYR A 36 -18.63 -8.09 13.72
CA TYR A 36 -19.32 -7.21 12.80
C TYR A 36 -19.23 -5.74 13.21
N ILE A 37 -18.95 -4.87 12.25
CA ILE A 37 -19.01 -3.42 12.41
C ILE A 37 -20.18 -2.87 11.58
N HIS A 38 -21.19 -2.30 12.26
CA HIS A 38 -22.38 -1.75 11.58
C HIS A 38 -22.04 -0.63 10.59
N LEU A 39 -21.13 0.27 10.95
CA LEU A 39 -20.70 1.36 10.08
C LEU A 39 -20.00 0.87 8.80
N ALA A 40 -19.20 -0.20 8.88
CA ALA A 40 -18.62 -0.81 7.69
C ALA A 40 -19.71 -1.39 6.77
N GLY A 41 -20.74 -2.00 7.35
CA GLY A 41 -21.90 -2.52 6.64
C GLY A 41 -22.77 -1.47 5.93
N VAL A 42 -22.56 -0.17 6.19
CA VAL A 42 -23.28 0.91 5.48
C VAL A 42 -22.72 1.08 4.06
N VAL A 43 -21.44 0.76 3.86
CA VAL A 43 -20.70 0.98 2.60
C VAL A 43 -20.14 -0.31 1.98
N GLY A 44 -20.31 -1.47 2.62
CA GLY A 44 -19.75 -2.74 2.15
C GLY A 44 -20.07 -3.92 3.07
N ASP A 45 -19.13 -4.87 3.19
CA ASP A 45 -19.26 -5.99 4.12
C ASP A 45 -18.97 -5.54 5.57
N ALA A 46 -19.80 -5.99 6.50
CA ALA A 46 -19.68 -5.67 7.91
C ALA A 46 -18.69 -6.58 8.67
N GLN A 47 -18.35 -7.76 8.13
CA GLN A 47 -17.51 -8.74 8.81
C GLN A 47 -16.04 -8.30 8.81
N VAL A 48 -15.41 -8.30 9.98
CA VAL A 48 -13.97 -8.10 10.14
C VAL A 48 -13.33 -9.42 10.59
N GLY A 49 -12.33 -9.87 9.83
CA GLY A 49 -11.66 -11.16 10.04
C GLY A 49 -12.44 -12.36 9.47
N PRO A 50 -11.91 -13.59 9.63
CA PRO A 50 -10.63 -13.92 10.26
C PRO A 50 -9.46 -13.61 9.32
N ILE A 51 -8.23 -13.55 9.85
CA ILE A 51 -7.03 -13.26 9.06
C ILE A 51 -6.10 -14.48 9.01
N TYR A 52 -5.54 -14.79 7.85
CA TYR A 52 -4.45 -15.76 7.76
C TYR A 52 -3.14 -15.11 8.20
N LEU A 53 -2.38 -15.69 9.13
CA LEU A 53 -1.08 -15.16 9.53
C LEU A 53 -0.05 -16.28 9.69
N GLY A 54 0.50 -16.75 8.57
CA GLY A 54 1.66 -17.65 8.57
C GLY A 54 2.99 -16.92 8.77
N VAL A 55 4.09 -17.69 8.76
CA VAL A 55 5.46 -17.21 9.02
C VAL A 55 5.82 -15.94 8.23
N THR A 56 5.52 -15.89 6.93
CA THR A 56 5.83 -14.71 6.08
C THR A 56 5.08 -13.45 6.51
N GLY A 57 3.83 -13.59 6.95
CA GLY A 57 3.05 -12.48 7.48
C GLY A 57 3.57 -11.99 8.83
N VAL A 58 3.89 -12.91 9.74
CA VAL A 58 4.46 -12.58 11.06
C VAL A 58 5.81 -11.87 10.89
N ALA A 59 6.71 -12.43 10.09
CA ALA A 59 8.03 -11.85 9.85
C ALA A 59 7.93 -10.46 9.19
N SER A 60 7.01 -10.28 8.23
CA SER A 60 6.74 -8.98 7.62
C SER A 60 6.28 -7.93 8.63
N LEU A 61 5.34 -8.29 9.52
CA LEU A 61 4.86 -7.39 10.58
C LEU A 61 5.96 -7.04 11.59
N ILE A 62 6.77 -8.01 12.01
CA ILE A 62 7.90 -7.76 12.91
C ILE A 62 8.91 -6.80 12.27
N CYS A 63 9.29 -7.05 11.02
CA CYS A 63 10.22 -6.17 10.30
C CYS A 63 9.63 -4.75 10.11
N GLY A 64 8.35 -4.67 9.76
CA GLY A 64 7.66 -3.39 9.59
C GLY A 64 7.56 -2.61 10.90
N PHE A 65 7.28 -3.30 12.00
CA PHE A 65 7.25 -2.71 13.33
C PHE A 65 8.63 -2.20 13.76
N ILE A 66 9.70 -2.97 13.54
CA ILE A 66 11.07 -2.51 13.81
C ILE A 66 11.40 -1.25 13.01
N ALA A 67 11.09 -1.22 11.71
CA ALA A 67 11.32 -0.02 10.89
C ALA A 67 10.53 1.19 11.39
N PHE A 68 9.25 1.00 11.74
CA PHE A 68 8.39 2.03 12.30
C PHE A 68 8.96 2.61 13.60
N GLU A 69 9.37 1.75 14.54
CA GLU A 69 9.95 2.17 15.82
C GLU A 69 11.28 2.89 15.62
N ILE A 70 12.16 2.42 14.73
CA ILE A 70 13.42 3.13 14.42
C ILE A 70 13.13 4.56 13.94
N ILE A 71 12.17 4.73 13.03
CA ILE A 71 11.80 6.06 12.52
C ILE A 71 11.21 6.93 13.65
N GLY A 72 10.20 6.42 14.36
CA GLY A 72 9.49 7.15 15.40
C GLY A 72 10.39 7.55 16.58
N LEU A 73 11.24 6.63 17.06
CA LEU A 73 12.16 6.90 18.15
C LEU A 73 13.26 7.90 17.76
N ASN A 74 13.75 7.89 16.52
CA ASN A 74 14.71 8.90 16.06
C ASN A 74 14.05 10.29 15.94
N MET A 75 12.80 10.36 15.46
CA MET A 75 12.04 11.61 15.45
C MET A 75 11.77 12.14 16.87
N TRP A 76 11.48 11.26 17.83
CA TRP A 76 11.27 11.67 19.22
C TRP A 76 12.58 12.11 19.89
N ALA A 77 13.69 11.42 19.60
CA ALA A 77 15.01 11.80 20.06
C ALA A 77 15.44 13.18 19.51
N SER A 78 15.09 13.54 18.28
CA SER A 78 15.46 14.84 17.69
C SER A 78 14.79 16.04 18.38
N VAL A 79 13.76 15.79 19.19
CA VAL A 79 13.10 16.80 20.04
C VAL A 79 13.35 16.53 21.53
N ASN A 80 14.47 15.88 21.87
CA ASN A 80 14.90 15.60 23.24
C ASN A 80 13.87 14.82 24.08
N TRP A 81 13.14 13.89 23.46
CA TRP A 81 12.12 13.09 24.13
C TRP A 81 10.95 13.91 24.72
N ASP A 82 10.77 15.16 24.29
CA ASP A 82 9.64 16.00 24.70
C ASP A 82 8.38 15.60 23.91
N PRO A 83 7.35 15.03 24.56
CA PRO A 83 6.13 14.58 23.88
C PRO A 83 5.31 15.74 23.28
N VAL A 84 5.37 16.93 23.88
CA VAL A 84 4.67 18.12 23.36
C VAL A 84 5.34 18.58 22.07
N GLN A 85 6.68 18.61 22.05
CA GLN A 85 7.42 18.96 20.85
C GLN A 85 7.27 17.92 19.75
N PHE A 86 7.25 16.63 20.10
CA PHE A 86 7.05 15.55 19.15
C PHE A 86 5.72 15.70 18.41
N ILE A 87 4.62 15.93 19.14
CA ILE A 87 3.30 16.13 18.54
C ILE A 87 3.25 17.43 17.74
N ARG A 88 3.77 18.54 18.30
CA ARG A 88 3.75 19.85 17.65
C ARG A 88 4.52 19.86 16.33
N GLN A 89 5.64 19.15 16.28
CA GLN A 89 6.56 19.17 15.14
C GLN A 89 6.43 17.92 14.26
N LEU A 90 5.52 17.00 14.54
CA LEU A 90 5.43 15.67 13.92
C LEU A 90 5.63 15.67 12.39
N PHE A 91 5.05 16.64 11.68
CA PHE A 91 5.14 16.72 10.23
C PHE A 91 6.51 17.18 9.70
N TRP A 92 7.30 17.88 10.51
CA TRP A 92 8.64 18.38 10.17
C TRP A 92 9.76 17.45 10.63
N LEU A 93 9.49 16.49 11.52
CA LEU A 93 10.49 15.55 12.00
C LEU A 93 10.93 14.59 10.88
N ALA A 94 12.18 14.15 10.96
CA ALA A 94 12.80 13.33 9.94
C ALA A 94 13.77 12.31 10.54
N LEU A 95 13.90 11.17 9.87
CA LEU A 95 15.10 10.34 9.91
C LEU A 95 15.80 10.49 8.56
N GLU A 96 16.94 11.18 8.56
CA GLU A 96 17.71 11.55 7.37
C GLU A 96 18.66 10.44 6.91
N PRO A 97 18.94 10.31 5.60
CA PRO A 97 19.95 9.39 5.10
C PRO A 97 21.37 9.80 5.53
N PRO A 98 22.35 8.89 5.41
CA PRO A 98 23.76 9.19 5.66
C PRO A 98 24.27 10.36 4.81
N ALA A 99 25.19 11.15 5.36
CA ALA A 99 25.82 12.24 4.62
C ALA A 99 26.65 11.73 3.42
N PRO A 100 26.83 12.53 2.35
CA PRO A 100 27.54 12.10 1.14
C PRO A 100 28.98 11.62 1.38
N SER A 101 29.64 12.11 2.44
CA SER A 101 31.01 11.70 2.82
C SER A 101 31.13 10.20 3.12
N TYR A 102 30.03 9.54 3.48
CA TYR A 102 29.99 8.10 3.73
C TYR A 102 29.82 7.27 2.45
N GLY A 103 29.45 7.88 1.31
CA GLY A 103 29.15 7.15 0.08
C GLY A 103 28.15 6.02 0.32
N LEU A 104 28.56 4.78 0.02
CA LEU A 104 27.77 3.57 0.26
C LEU A 104 28.19 2.78 1.52
N GLN A 105 29.10 3.31 2.34
CA GLN A 105 29.57 2.65 3.56
C GLN A 105 28.51 2.66 4.67
N PHE A 106 28.69 1.80 5.67
CA PHE A 106 27.88 1.81 6.89
C PHE A 106 28.38 2.90 7.85
N PRO A 107 27.62 3.98 8.08
CA PRO A 107 28.01 5.04 9.00
C PRO A 107 27.68 4.66 10.46
N PRO A 108 28.19 5.42 11.45
CA PRO A 108 27.72 5.33 12.83
C PRO A 108 26.20 5.51 12.95
N LEU A 109 25.57 4.89 13.96
CA LEU A 109 24.12 4.93 14.17
C LEU A 109 23.55 6.35 14.16
N ALA A 110 24.18 7.27 14.90
CA ALA A 110 23.76 8.67 15.00
C ALA A 110 23.99 9.52 13.74
N GLN A 111 24.64 8.96 12.70
CA GLN A 111 25.02 9.68 11.48
C GLN A 111 24.43 8.99 10.22
N GLY A 112 23.20 8.50 10.32
CA GLY A 112 22.47 7.84 9.24
C GLY A 112 22.46 6.30 9.32
N GLY A 113 23.12 5.70 10.31
CA GLY A 113 23.08 4.24 10.49
C GLY A 113 21.66 3.74 10.83
N TRP A 114 20.90 4.53 11.59
CA TRP A 114 19.48 4.24 11.83
C TRP A 114 18.64 4.27 10.56
N TRP A 115 18.94 5.17 9.62
CA TRP A 115 18.25 5.23 8.33
C TRP A 115 18.48 3.95 7.51
N LEU A 116 19.72 3.44 7.47
CA LEU A 116 20.01 2.17 6.79
C LEU A 116 19.29 0.99 7.43
N MET A 117 19.22 0.94 8.76
CA MET A 117 18.47 -0.11 9.46
C MET A 117 16.97 -0.02 9.18
N ALA A 118 16.39 1.17 9.25
CA ALA A 118 14.98 1.40 8.91
C ALA A 118 14.69 0.99 7.46
N GLY A 119 15.53 1.42 6.51
CA GLY A 119 15.42 1.05 5.10
C GLY A 119 15.50 -0.45 4.86
N PHE A 120 16.43 -1.15 5.52
CA PHE A 120 16.58 -2.60 5.47
C PHE A 120 15.32 -3.31 5.97
N PHE A 121 14.90 -3.03 7.21
CA PHE A 121 13.75 -3.70 7.82
C PHE A 121 12.45 -3.40 7.07
N LEU A 122 12.28 -2.16 6.59
CA LEU A 122 11.13 -1.79 5.76
C LEU A 122 11.12 -2.55 4.42
N THR A 123 12.26 -2.62 3.74
CA THR A 123 12.39 -3.36 2.46
C THR A 123 12.06 -4.84 2.67
N VAL A 124 12.63 -5.47 3.70
CA VAL A 124 12.35 -6.87 4.04
C VAL A 124 10.86 -7.07 4.37
N SER A 125 10.26 -6.15 5.14
CA SER A 125 8.83 -6.18 5.46
C SER A 125 7.96 -6.19 4.20
N ILE A 126 8.23 -5.29 3.26
CA ILE A 126 7.50 -5.16 1.98
C ILE A 126 7.67 -6.41 1.11
N LEU A 127 8.90 -6.93 0.97
CA LEU A 127 9.16 -8.13 0.17
C LEU A 127 8.50 -9.38 0.78
N LEU A 128 8.53 -9.53 2.10
CA LEU A 128 7.80 -10.60 2.79
C LEU A 128 6.29 -10.47 2.62
N TRP A 129 5.77 -9.24 2.60
CA TRP A 129 4.36 -8.99 2.31
C TRP A 129 4.00 -9.36 0.86
N TRP A 130 4.89 -9.13 -0.09
CA TRP A 130 4.72 -9.58 -1.47
C TRP A 130 4.63 -11.10 -1.56
N VAL A 131 5.55 -11.83 -0.89
CA VAL A 131 5.50 -13.30 -0.81
C VAL A 131 4.19 -13.76 -0.17
N ARG A 132 3.71 -13.06 0.86
CA ARG A 132 2.40 -13.32 1.47
C ARG A 132 1.28 -13.18 0.43
N VAL A 133 1.18 -12.08 -0.31
CA VAL A 133 0.15 -11.88 -1.35
C VAL A 133 0.19 -12.99 -2.40
N TYR A 134 1.40 -13.31 -2.91
CA TYR A 134 1.59 -14.39 -3.88
C TYR A 134 1.11 -15.75 -3.36
N THR A 135 1.56 -16.13 -2.16
CA THR A 135 1.22 -17.44 -1.58
C THR A 135 -0.25 -17.56 -1.20
N ARG A 136 -0.94 -16.45 -0.84
CA ARG A 136 -2.38 -16.46 -0.58
C ARG A 136 -3.18 -16.74 -1.84
N ALA A 137 -2.82 -16.12 -2.97
CA ALA A 137 -3.46 -16.41 -4.26
C ALA A 137 -3.26 -17.88 -4.66
N LYS A 138 -2.03 -18.40 -4.57
CA LYS A 138 -1.73 -19.80 -4.89
C LYS A 138 -2.47 -20.80 -4.00
N ALA A 139 -2.59 -20.52 -2.70
CA ALA A 139 -3.30 -21.37 -1.76
C ALA A 139 -4.81 -21.48 -2.04
N LEU A 140 -5.38 -20.53 -2.77
CA LEU A 140 -6.77 -20.52 -3.22
C LEU A 140 -6.94 -20.97 -4.68
N GLY A 141 -5.86 -21.40 -5.35
CA GLY A 141 -5.90 -21.77 -6.77
C GLY A 141 -6.12 -20.59 -7.73
N MET A 142 -5.93 -19.35 -7.27
CA MET A 142 -6.14 -18.15 -8.07
C MET A 142 -4.90 -17.78 -8.91
N GLY A 143 -5.09 -16.97 -9.95
CA GLY A 143 -4.00 -16.28 -10.64
C GLY A 143 -3.29 -15.24 -9.76
N THR A 144 -2.02 -14.95 -10.05
CA THR A 144 -1.16 -14.10 -9.18
C THR A 144 -1.11 -12.63 -9.60
N HIS A 145 -2.14 -12.14 -10.29
CA HIS A 145 -2.20 -10.79 -10.86
C HIS A 145 -1.92 -9.68 -9.83
N VAL A 146 -2.49 -9.79 -8.62
CA VAL A 146 -2.29 -8.81 -7.53
C VAL A 146 -0.83 -8.78 -7.06
N ALA A 147 -0.16 -9.93 -7.00
CA ALA A 147 1.26 -9.98 -6.64
C ALA A 147 2.12 -9.27 -7.69
N TRP A 148 1.81 -9.43 -8.98
CA TRP A 148 2.56 -8.76 -10.05
C TRP A 148 2.30 -7.25 -10.10
N ALA A 149 1.05 -6.81 -9.89
CA ALA A 149 0.74 -5.40 -9.72
C ALA A 149 1.49 -4.80 -8.52
N PHE A 150 1.54 -5.52 -7.40
CA PHE A 150 2.31 -5.07 -6.23
C PHE A 150 3.82 -5.04 -6.49
N ALA A 151 4.38 -5.98 -7.26
CA ALA A 151 5.78 -5.96 -7.66
C ALA A 151 6.15 -4.68 -8.46
N ALA A 152 5.24 -4.18 -9.30
CA ALA A 152 5.45 -2.92 -10.03
C ALA A 152 5.54 -1.70 -9.09
N ALA A 153 4.77 -1.69 -7.98
CA ALA A 153 4.90 -0.65 -6.95
C ALA A 153 6.22 -0.79 -6.16
N ILE A 154 6.62 -2.02 -5.84
CA ILE A 154 7.90 -2.32 -5.18
C ILE A 154 9.08 -1.87 -6.04
N TRP A 155 8.98 -2.00 -7.37
CA TRP A 155 9.99 -1.50 -8.29
C TRP A 155 10.27 -0.01 -8.09
N LEU A 156 9.24 0.85 -8.09
CA LEU A 156 9.42 2.29 -7.85
C LEU A 156 10.06 2.56 -6.48
N TYR A 157 9.57 1.90 -5.44
CA TYR A 157 10.13 2.00 -4.08
C TYR A 157 11.63 1.67 -4.05
N LEU A 158 12.04 0.55 -4.65
CA LEU A 158 13.44 0.14 -4.72
C LEU A 158 14.28 1.08 -5.57
N VAL A 159 13.74 1.60 -6.68
CA VAL A 159 14.43 2.61 -7.49
C VAL A 159 14.76 3.85 -6.67
N LEU A 160 13.80 4.37 -5.91
CA LEU A 160 13.96 5.60 -5.13
C LEU A 160 14.94 5.44 -3.95
N GLY A 161 14.82 4.36 -3.19
CA GLY A 161 15.53 4.19 -1.92
C GLY A 161 16.77 3.32 -1.95
N PHE A 162 16.99 2.54 -3.03
CA PHE A 162 18.06 1.52 -3.06
C PHE A 162 18.84 1.51 -4.38
N ILE A 163 18.19 1.23 -5.51
CA ILE A 163 18.87 1.02 -6.80
C ILE A 163 19.51 2.32 -7.29
N ARG A 164 18.78 3.44 -7.35
CA ARG A 164 19.35 4.72 -7.79
C ARG A 164 20.46 5.21 -6.84
N PRO A 165 20.29 5.22 -5.50
CA PRO A 165 21.37 5.57 -4.57
C PRO A 165 22.66 4.76 -4.80
N ILE A 166 22.55 3.44 -5.03
CA ILE A 166 23.70 2.58 -5.37
C ILE A 166 24.36 3.03 -6.67
N LEU A 167 23.58 3.27 -7.74
CA LEU A 167 24.12 3.71 -9.03
C LEU A 167 24.76 5.10 -8.97
N MET A 168 24.29 5.95 -8.06
CA MET A 168 24.87 7.28 -7.79
C MET A 168 26.05 7.22 -6.82
N GLY A 169 26.35 6.06 -6.23
CA GLY A 169 27.47 5.87 -5.31
C GLY A 169 27.29 6.51 -3.92
N SER A 170 26.07 6.86 -3.51
CA SER A 170 25.81 7.52 -2.23
C SER A 170 24.42 7.26 -1.68
N TRP A 171 24.33 6.89 -0.39
CA TRP A 171 23.05 6.78 0.32
C TRP A 171 22.34 8.12 0.52
N ALA A 172 23.08 9.24 0.47
CA ALA A 172 22.51 10.59 0.59
C ALA A 172 21.53 10.94 -0.55
N GLU A 173 21.57 10.19 -1.65
CA GLU A 173 20.67 10.35 -2.79
C GLU A 173 19.28 9.73 -2.55
N ALA A 174 19.11 8.96 -1.48
CA ALA A 174 17.86 8.31 -1.12
C ALA A 174 16.88 9.26 -0.41
N VAL A 175 15.63 8.81 -0.26
CA VAL A 175 14.55 9.60 0.34
C VAL A 175 14.64 9.56 1.89
N PRO A 176 14.50 10.70 2.60
CA PRO A 176 14.38 10.71 4.06
C PRO A 176 13.03 10.17 4.53
N PHE A 177 12.98 9.61 5.74
CA PHE A 177 11.72 9.22 6.36
C PHE A 177 11.15 10.40 7.15
N GLY A 178 10.18 11.12 6.58
CA GLY A 178 9.50 12.25 7.23
C GLY A 178 8.39 12.82 6.35
N ILE A 179 7.37 13.45 6.92
CA ILE A 179 6.19 13.91 6.17
C ILE A 179 6.54 15.09 5.27
N PHE A 180 6.93 16.25 5.79
CA PHE A 180 7.43 17.34 4.95
C PHE A 180 8.82 17.07 4.35
N PRO A 181 9.77 16.44 5.07
CA PRO A 181 11.09 16.11 4.51
C PRO A 181 11.06 15.32 3.19
N HIS A 182 10.17 14.32 3.03
CA HIS A 182 10.09 13.60 1.75
C HIS A 182 9.44 14.41 0.63
N LEU A 183 8.59 15.39 0.95
CA LEU A 183 8.04 16.34 -0.03
C LEU A 183 9.13 17.31 -0.51
N ASP A 184 9.93 17.82 0.43
CA ASP A 184 11.08 18.68 0.12
C ASP A 184 12.09 17.94 -0.75
N TRP A 185 12.37 16.67 -0.43
CA TRP A 185 13.19 15.79 -1.28
C TRP A 185 12.61 15.66 -2.69
N THR A 186 11.30 15.46 -2.83
CA THR A 186 10.63 15.30 -4.13
C THR A 186 10.75 16.57 -4.98
N ALA A 187 10.55 17.74 -4.37
CA ALA A 187 10.72 19.03 -5.06
C ALA A 187 12.19 19.27 -5.42
N ALA A 188 13.11 19.02 -4.49
CA ALA A 188 14.55 19.16 -4.68
C ALA A 188 15.06 18.24 -5.80
N PHE A 189 14.53 17.02 -5.90
CA PHE A 189 14.86 16.10 -6.98
C PHE A 189 14.52 16.70 -8.35
N SER A 190 13.31 17.27 -8.50
CA SER A 190 12.92 17.94 -9.75
C SER A 190 13.84 19.11 -10.09
N ILE A 191 14.15 19.95 -9.10
CA ILE A 191 15.05 21.11 -9.28
C ILE A 191 16.45 20.64 -9.69
N ARG A 192 16.99 19.62 -9.00
CA ARG A 192 18.35 19.12 -9.23
C ARG A 192 18.55 18.57 -10.64
N TYR A 193 17.53 17.95 -11.21
CA TYR A 193 17.55 17.32 -12.53
C TYR A 193 16.91 18.17 -13.65
N GLY A 194 16.74 19.48 -13.42
CA GLY A 194 16.34 20.40 -14.48
C GLY A 194 14.87 20.28 -14.90
N ASN A 195 13.98 20.18 -13.91
CA ASN A 195 12.52 20.10 -14.05
C ASN A 195 12.00 18.77 -14.62
N LEU A 196 11.44 17.94 -13.73
CA LEU A 196 10.86 16.64 -14.08
C LEU A 196 9.67 16.70 -15.04
N PHE A 197 9.05 17.86 -15.28
CA PHE A 197 8.00 17.96 -16.30
C PHE A 197 8.50 17.63 -17.71
N TYR A 198 9.80 17.77 -17.99
CA TYR A 198 10.37 17.42 -19.29
C TYR A 198 10.85 15.97 -19.38
N ASN A 199 10.73 15.16 -18.32
CA ASN A 199 11.04 13.75 -18.36
C ASN A 199 9.86 12.97 -18.98
N PRO A 200 10.03 12.27 -20.13
CA PRO A 200 8.92 11.60 -20.81
C PRO A 200 8.31 10.46 -19.98
N PHE A 201 9.10 9.76 -19.16
CA PHE A 201 8.56 8.71 -18.27
C PHE A 201 7.76 9.29 -17.11
N HIS A 202 8.13 10.48 -16.62
CA HIS A 202 7.33 11.19 -15.63
C HIS A 202 5.99 11.65 -16.23
N MET A 203 5.99 12.18 -17.47
CA MET A 203 4.75 12.49 -18.19
C MET A 203 3.85 11.26 -18.34
N LEU A 204 4.41 10.11 -18.77
CA LEU A 204 3.67 8.86 -18.88
C LEU A 204 3.10 8.41 -17.52
N SER A 205 3.87 8.53 -16.44
CA SER A 205 3.39 8.21 -15.10
C SER A 205 2.19 9.08 -14.70
N ILE A 206 2.17 10.36 -15.06
CA ILE A 206 1.02 11.25 -14.82
C ILE A 206 -0.18 10.80 -15.66
N VAL A 207 0.02 10.46 -16.93
CA VAL A 207 -1.04 9.93 -17.81
C VAL A 207 -1.67 8.68 -17.20
N PHE A 208 -0.88 7.74 -16.69
CA PHE A 208 -1.42 6.53 -16.06
C PHE A 208 -2.07 6.79 -14.71
N LEU A 209 -1.57 7.75 -13.91
CA LEU A 209 -2.21 8.17 -12.67
C LEU A 209 -3.60 8.76 -12.95
N TYR A 210 -3.70 9.72 -13.87
CA TYR A 210 -4.96 10.34 -14.25
C TYR A 210 -5.90 9.34 -14.94
N GLY A 211 -5.34 8.51 -15.83
CA GLY A 211 -6.06 7.43 -16.50
C GLY A 211 -6.64 6.42 -15.53
N SER A 212 -5.95 6.09 -14.43
CA SER A 212 -6.46 5.19 -13.38
C SER A 212 -7.67 5.80 -12.68
N THR A 213 -7.61 7.08 -12.31
CA THR A 213 -8.76 7.79 -11.72
C THR A 213 -9.94 7.85 -12.69
N LEU A 214 -9.67 8.19 -13.96
CA LEU A 214 -10.70 8.25 -15.01
C LEU A 214 -11.37 6.90 -15.21
N LEU A 215 -10.59 5.84 -15.43
CA LEU A 215 -11.11 4.50 -15.70
C LEU A 215 -11.85 3.93 -14.51
N PHE A 216 -11.37 4.15 -13.28
CA PHE A 216 -12.09 3.67 -12.11
C PHE A 216 -13.39 4.46 -11.89
N ALA A 217 -13.40 5.78 -12.11
CA ALA A 217 -14.63 6.56 -12.06
C ALA A 217 -15.66 6.09 -13.09
N MET A 218 -15.23 5.87 -14.34
CA MET A 218 -16.07 5.33 -15.40
C MET A 218 -16.61 3.95 -15.02
N HIS A 219 -15.73 3.01 -14.66
CA HIS A 219 -16.10 1.65 -14.35
C HIS A 219 -17.03 1.56 -13.13
N ALA A 220 -16.69 2.20 -12.01
CA ALA A 220 -17.50 2.17 -10.80
C ALA A 220 -18.87 2.81 -11.02
N ALA A 221 -18.95 3.94 -11.73
CA ALA A 221 -20.23 4.57 -12.07
C ALA A 221 -21.07 3.68 -12.99
N THR A 222 -20.45 3.02 -13.98
CA THR A 222 -21.13 2.06 -14.85
C THR A 222 -21.69 0.90 -14.04
N VAL A 223 -20.87 0.23 -13.21
CA VAL A 223 -21.29 -0.90 -12.37
C VAL A 223 -22.45 -0.51 -11.45
N LEU A 224 -22.40 0.66 -10.81
CA LEU A 224 -23.52 1.17 -10.01
C LEU A 224 -24.78 1.43 -10.84
N ALA A 225 -24.66 2.01 -12.04
CA ALA A 225 -25.79 2.28 -12.92
C ALA A 225 -26.51 1.00 -13.39
N ILE A 226 -25.75 -0.09 -13.59
CA ILE A 226 -26.28 -1.42 -13.95
C ILE A 226 -26.51 -2.34 -12.74
N SER A 227 -26.27 -1.88 -11.50
CA SER A 227 -26.47 -2.70 -10.29
C SER A 227 -27.93 -3.11 -10.08
N ARG A 228 -28.89 -2.36 -10.64
CA ARG A 228 -30.31 -2.76 -10.69
C ARG A 228 -30.56 -4.06 -11.46
N PHE A 229 -29.60 -4.49 -12.26
CA PHE A 229 -29.58 -5.75 -13.01
C PHE A 229 -28.56 -6.76 -12.44
N GLY A 230 -27.97 -6.49 -11.27
CA GLY A 230 -26.96 -7.33 -10.64
C GLY A 230 -25.58 -7.29 -11.32
N GLY A 231 -25.21 -6.15 -11.92
CA GLY A 231 -23.95 -6.01 -12.66
C GLY A 231 -22.68 -6.11 -11.83
N GLU A 232 -22.75 -5.93 -10.50
CA GLU A 232 -21.63 -6.13 -9.57
C GLU A 232 -21.22 -7.61 -9.41
N ARG A 233 -22.06 -8.54 -9.88
CA ARG A 233 -21.77 -9.98 -9.91
C ARG A 233 -20.95 -10.34 -11.15
N GLU A 234 -19.78 -9.71 -11.25
CA GLU A 234 -19.00 -9.67 -12.48
C GLU A 234 -18.50 -11.04 -12.94
N LEU A 235 -18.15 -11.94 -12.02
CA LEU A 235 -17.70 -13.29 -12.37
C LEU A 235 -18.78 -14.06 -13.13
N GLU A 236 -20.02 -14.01 -12.66
CA GLU A 236 -21.15 -14.63 -13.35
C GLU A 236 -21.45 -13.94 -14.68
N GLN A 237 -21.43 -12.60 -14.73
CA GLN A 237 -21.67 -11.85 -15.97
C GLN A 237 -20.60 -12.10 -17.05
N ILE A 238 -19.35 -12.39 -16.66
CA ILE A 238 -18.28 -12.77 -17.58
C ILE A 238 -18.53 -14.17 -18.19
N VAL A 239 -18.99 -15.12 -17.37
CA VAL A 239 -19.21 -16.52 -17.80
C VAL A 239 -20.52 -16.65 -18.59
N ASP A 240 -21.59 -15.99 -18.13
CA ASP A 240 -22.92 -15.98 -18.75
C ASP A 240 -23.42 -14.54 -18.85
N ARG A 241 -23.24 -13.95 -20.04
CA ARG A 241 -23.46 -12.52 -20.26
C ARG A 241 -24.94 -12.16 -20.16
N GLY A 242 -25.29 -11.39 -19.14
CA GLY A 242 -26.65 -10.85 -18.95
C GLY A 242 -26.83 -9.42 -19.47
N THR A 243 -28.08 -8.95 -19.39
CA THR A 243 -28.46 -7.58 -19.84
C THR A 243 -27.71 -6.46 -19.10
N ALA A 244 -27.18 -6.73 -17.90
CA ALA A 244 -26.35 -5.77 -17.17
C ALA A 244 -25.09 -5.41 -17.98
N PHE A 245 -24.34 -6.41 -18.44
CA PHE A 245 -23.13 -6.22 -19.23
C PHE A 245 -23.43 -5.81 -20.68
N GLU A 246 -24.55 -6.25 -21.26
CA GLU A 246 -24.99 -5.75 -22.57
C GLU A 246 -25.24 -4.24 -22.53
N ARG A 247 -25.91 -3.73 -21.49
CA ARG A 247 -26.16 -2.29 -21.31
C ARG A 247 -24.93 -1.52 -20.88
N GLY A 248 -24.03 -2.14 -20.11
CA GLY A 248 -22.78 -1.50 -19.71
C GLY A 248 -21.80 -1.31 -20.88
N ALA A 249 -21.96 -2.08 -21.96
CA ALA A 249 -21.13 -2.02 -23.15
C ALA A 249 -21.64 -1.08 -24.26
N LEU A 250 -22.96 -0.86 -24.34
CA LEU A 250 -23.63 0.02 -25.31
C LEU A 250 -23.62 1.49 -24.85
#